data_AF-A0A953ECW6-F1
#
_entry.id   AF-A0A953ECW6-F1
#
_cell.length_a   1.000
_cell.length_b   1.000
_cell.length_c   1.000
_cell.angle_alpha   90.00
_cell.angle_beta   90.00
_cell.angle_gamma   90.00
#
_symmetry.space_group_name_H-M   'P 1'
#
loop_
_entity.id
_entity.type
_entity.pdbx_description
1 polymer ?
#
loop_
_entity_poly.entity_id
_entity_poly.type
_entity_poly.pdbx_seq_one_letter_code
_entity_poly.pdbx_strand_id
1 'polypeptide(L)'
;MLATSITVLLGFVGLAVEAGNWYLSLRSAATAADLAALAGAAALERGAADYRAVALNTAALNGFSSAEVTVGPPTSGNFTSDKSAVEVVISRPQAISLAKLFISSAPTIRSRAVATAHTDQRVCVLALGGGLSLGGNSTTNAGRCAIAANAMSPKGITVAGNARVRADALVTTGTCTGCTGRDVLTNDNLPPAIITNRPDPITDPFANLQSWTPTPPATCVNLSNQWPKDSETSADTATLPAGQAICGDLTVGPKQTLNLQSGQIYYFNNASLDVRGTINGSNVTLVFTGDPDRVGTIHINAQATGSLSAPANSLIDGHPEAAGLLLYRDVR
;
A
#
# COMPACT_ATOMS: atom_id res chain seq x y z
N MET A 1 -40.04 -57.14 19.15
CA MET A 1 -38.87 -56.93 18.27
C MET A 1 -39.05 -55.75 17.31
N LEU A 2 -40.16 -55.59 16.58
CA LEU A 2 -40.36 -54.42 15.69
C LEU A 2 -40.39 -53.06 16.45
N ALA A 3 -41.12 -52.98 17.56
CA ALA A 3 -41.28 -51.72 18.30
C ALA A 3 -39.96 -51.20 18.90
N THR A 4 -39.09 -52.10 19.37
CA THR A 4 -37.76 -51.77 19.90
C THR A 4 -36.84 -51.27 18.80
N SER A 5 -36.87 -51.87 17.61
CA SER A 5 -36.04 -51.43 16.48
C SER A 5 -36.44 -50.06 15.93
N ILE A 6 -37.75 -49.77 15.85
CA ILE A 6 -38.26 -48.46 15.40
C ILE A 6 -37.84 -47.35 16.38
N THR A 7 -37.93 -47.61 17.68
CA THR A 7 -37.54 -46.62 18.71
C THR A 7 -36.06 -46.28 18.63
N VAL A 8 -35.21 -47.29 18.43
CA VAL A 8 -33.76 -47.09 18.25
C VAL A 8 -33.47 -46.28 16.99
N LEU A 9 -34.12 -46.60 15.85
CA LEU A 9 -33.95 -45.85 14.61
C LEU A 9 -34.37 -44.39 14.74
N LEU A 10 -35.50 -44.11 15.38
CA LEU A 10 -35.96 -42.73 15.64
C LEU A 10 -34.99 -41.96 16.55
N GLY A 11 -34.40 -42.64 17.55
CA GLY A 11 -33.35 -42.06 18.40
C GLY A 11 -32.11 -41.63 17.60
N PHE A 12 -31.64 -42.48 16.69
CA PHE A 12 -30.49 -42.15 15.83
C PHE A 12 -30.81 -41.04 14.82
N VAL A 13 -32.00 -41.03 14.22
CA VAL A 13 -32.43 -39.95 13.33
C VAL A 13 -32.49 -38.62 14.06
N GLY A 14 -33.06 -38.60 15.28
CA GLY A 14 -33.09 -37.42 16.13
C GLY A 14 -31.70 -36.87 16.44
N LEU A 15 -30.79 -37.77 16.83
CA LEU A 15 -29.40 -37.40 17.10
C LEU A 15 -28.70 -36.85 15.84
N ALA A 16 -28.94 -37.46 14.67
CA ALA A 16 -28.35 -37.01 13.41
C ALA A 16 -28.84 -35.63 12.99
N VAL A 17 -30.13 -35.33 13.16
CA VAL A 17 -30.70 -34.01 12.87
C VAL A 17 -30.13 -32.94 13.80
N GLU A 18 -30.05 -33.22 15.10
CA GLU A 18 -29.48 -32.26 16.06
C GLU A 18 -27.98 -32.05 15.84
N ALA A 19 -27.21 -33.10 15.57
CA ALA A 19 -25.81 -32.98 15.20
C ALA A 19 -25.62 -32.14 13.93
N GLY A 20 -26.49 -32.32 12.93
CA GLY A 20 -26.53 -31.49 11.73
C GLY A 20 -26.81 -30.01 12.05
N ASN A 21 -27.74 -29.74 12.97
CA ASN A 21 -28.05 -28.38 13.40
C ASN A 21 -26.87 -27.73 14.17
N TRP A 22 -26.18 -28.48 15.04
CA TRP A 22 -24.97 -27.99 15.71
C TRP A 22 -23.84 -27.70 14.71
N TYR A 23 -23.69 -28.53 13.69
CA TYR A 23 -22.70 -28.31 12.62
C TYR A 23 -23.00 -27.04 11.82
N LEU A 24 -24.27 -26.80 11.45
CA LEU A 24 -24.67 -25.56 10.78
C LEU A 24 -24.43 -24.34 11.68
N SER A 25 -24.75 -24.47 12.97
CA SER A 25 -24.50 -23.41 13.95
C SER A 25 -23.01 -23.11 14.10
N LEU A 26 -22.15 -24.15 14.14
CA LEU A 26 -20.69 -23.98 14.15
C LEU A 26 -20.20 -23.25 12.90
N ARG A 27 -20.69 -23.63 11.71
CA ARG A 27 -20.32 -22.96 10.46
C ARG A 27 -20.75 -21.49 10.45
N SER A 28 -21.95 -21.19 10.94
CA SER A 28 -22.42 -19.81 11.07
C SER A 28 -21.54 -18.98 12.03
N ALA A 29 -21.11 -19.58 13.16
CA ALA A 29 -20.21 -18.95 14.11
C ALA A 29 -18.80 -18.73 13.54
N ALA A 30 -18.31 -19.65 12.69
CA ALA A 30 -17.05 -19.47 11.97
C ALA A 30 -17.09 -18.25 11.04
N THR A 31 -18.08 -18.19 10.17
CA THR A 31 -18.24 -17.05 9.25
C THR A 31 -18.43 -15.73 10.00
N ALA A 32 -19.23 -15.71 11.07
CA ALA A 32 -19.43 -14.52 11.88
C ALA A 32 -18.14 -14.06 12.60
N ALA A 33 -17.35 -15.00 13.14
CA ALA A 33 -16.08 -14.69 13.78
C ALA A 33 -15.07 -14.12 12.79
N ASP A 34 -14.94 -14.70 11.60
CA ASP A 34 -14.04 -14.22 10.54
C ASP A 34 -14.40 -12.79 10.09
N LEU A 35 -15.68 -12.55 9.81
CA LEU A 35 -16.16 -11.22 9.42
C LEU A 35 -15.96 -10.19 10.54
N ALA A 36 -16.24 -10.56 11.79
CA ALA A 36 -16.04 -9.67 12.93
C ALA A 36 -14.57 -9.36 13.18
N ALA A 37 -13.67 -10.34 13.06
CA ALA A 37 -12.23 -10.14 13.19
C ALA A 37 -11.70 -9.22 12.10
N LEU A 38 -12.08 -9.43 10.83
CA LEU A 38 -11.72 -8.56 9.71
C LEU A 38 -12.26 -7.13 9.90
N ALA A 39 -13.51 -6.97 10.32
CA ALA A 39 -14.10 -5.65 10.57
C ALA A 39 -13.39 -4.92 11.72
N GLY A 40 -13.06 -5.63 12.80
CA GLY A 40 -12.28 -5.09 13.91
C GLY A 40 -10.87 -4.69 13.49
N ALA A 41 -10.17 -5.54 12.74
CA ALA A 41 -8.84 -5.23 12.21
C ALA A 41 -8.87 -4.02 11.26
N ALA A 42 -9.87 -3.92 10.37
CA ALA A 42 -10.03 -2.76 9.49
C ALA A 42 -10.40 -1.47 10.26
N ALA A 43 -11.13 -1.57 11.37
CA ALA A 43 -11.38 -0.42 12.25
C ALA A 43 -10.09 0.02 12.96
N LEU A 44 -9.29 -0.94 13.44
CA LEU A 44 -7.98 -0.70 14.04
C LEU A 44 -7.02 -0.06 13.01
N GLU A 45 -7.02 -0.54 11.77
CA GLU A 45 -6.24 0.01 10.65
C GLU A 45 -6.53 1.50 10.39
N ARG A 46 -7.80 1.89 10.51
CA ARG A 46 -8.26 3.27 10.34
C ARG A 46 -8.08 4.14 11.58
N GLY A 47 -7.44 3.63 12.63
CA GLY A 47 -7.21 4.37 13.87
C GLY A 47 -8.48 4.59 14.69
N ALA A 48 -9.51 3.75 14.54
CA ALA A 48 -10.73 3.87 15.33
C ALA A 48 -10.44 3.66 16.82
N ALA A 49 -10.98 4.54 17.67
CA ALA A 49 -10.80 4.48 19.12
C ALA A 49 -11.38 3.20 19.76
N ASP A 50 -12.43 2.63 19.16
CA ASP A 50 -13.08 1.41 19.66
C ASP A 50 -13.33 0.39 18.52
N TYR A 51 -12.26 -0.27 18.07
CA TYR A 51 -12.35 -1.37 17.11
C TYR A 51 -13.19 -2.56 17.62
N ARG A 52 -13.35 -2.70 18.94
CA ARG A 52 -14.11 -3.79 19.56
C ARG A 52 -15.60 -3.61 19.32
N ALA A 53 -16.10 -2.38 19.44
CA ALA A 53 -17.49 -2.07 19.12
C ALA A 53 -17.84 -2.43 17.66
N VAL A 54 -16.93 -2.16 16.71
CA VAL A 54 -17.13 -2.51 15.29
C VAL A 54 -17.21 -4.03 15.11
N ALA A 55 -16.29 -4.79 15.69
CA ALA A 55 -16.30 -6.25 15.63
C ALA A 55 -17.57 -6.85 16.28
N LEU A 56 -17.99 -6.33 17.44
CA LEU A 56 -19.22 -6.75 18.12
C LEU A 56 -20.48 -6.46 17.28
N ASN A 57 -20.55 -5.29 16.65
CA ASN A 57 -21.65 -4.94 15.77
C ASN A 57 -21.70 -5.87 14.55
N THR A 58 -20.56 -6.19 13.94
CA THR A 58 -20.49 -7.15 12.83
C THR A 58 -20.94 -8.54 13.26
N ALA A 59 -20.57 -9.00 14.44
CA ALA A 59 -21.07 -10.28 14.98
C ALA A 59 -22.59 -10.26 15.23
N ALA A 60 -23.12 -9.14 15.74
CA ALA A 60 -24.56 -8.94 15.94
C ALA A 60 -25.36 -8.98 14.64
N LEU A 61 -24.85 -8.34 13.58
CA LEU A 61 -25.43 -8.42 12.22
C LEU A 61 -25.44 -9.86 11.67
N ASN A 62 -24.54 -10.71 12.15
CA ASN A 62 -24.47 -12.14 11.81
C ASN A 62 -25.18 -13.05 12.84
N GLY A 63 -26.03 -12.47 13.69
CA GLY A 63 -26.91 -13.21 14.59
C GLY A 63 -26.28 -13.65 15.91
N PHE A 64 -25.16 -13.05 16.33
CA PHE A 64 -24.50 -13.31 17.62
C PHE A 64 -24.48 -12.08 18.51
N SER A 65 -25.07 -12.19 19.70
CA SER A 65 -25.11 -11.11 20.68
C SER A 65 -23.73 -10.85 21.30
N SER A 66 -23.52 -9.66 21.87
CA SER A 66 -22.25 -9.32 22.54
C SER A 66 -21.91 -10.22 23.73
N ALA A 67 -22.90 -10.87 24.36
CA ALA A 67 -22.67 -11.84 25.42
C ALA A 67 -22.02 -13.14 24.93
N GLU A 68 -22.14 -13.43 23.63
CA GLU A 68 -21.61 -14.64 23.00
C GLU A 68 -20.24 -14.39 22.36
N VAL A 69 -19.79 -13.13 22.31
CA VAL A 69 -18.65 -12.69 21.51
C VAL A 69 -17.60 -12.04 22.41
N THR A 70 -16.39 -12.55 22.38
CA THR A 70 -15.23 -11.91 23.01
C THR A 70 -14.35 -11.31 21.93
N VAL A 71 -13.96 -10.04 22.07
CA VAL A 71 -13.06 -9.33 21.16
C VAL A 71 -11.85 -8.81 21.95
N GLY A 72 -10.65 -9.03 21.45
CA GLY A 72 -9.41 -8.55 22.07
C GLY A 72 -8.16 -8.92 21.28
N PRO A 73 -6.95 -8.64 21.80
CA PRO A 73 -5.72 -9.15 21.18
C PRO A 73 -5.64 -10.68 21.31
N PRO A 74 -4.95 -11.38 20.38
CA PRO A 74 -4.82 -12.83 20.46
C PRO A 74 -4.08 -13.29 21.73
N THR A 75 -4.65 -14.26 22.45
CA THR A 75 -4.01 -14.82 23.65
C THR A 75 -3.29 -16.14 23.39
N SER A 76 -3.43 -16.71 22.19
CA SER A 76 -2.78 -17.96 21.77
C SER A 76 -2.48 -17.98 20.25
N GLY A 77 -1.60 -18.90 19.83
CA GLY A 77 -1.17 -19.03 18.43
C GLY A 77 -0.06 -18.05 18.03
N ASN A 78 0.10 -17.81 16.73
CA ASN A 78 1.27 -17.12 16.17
C ASN A 78 1.26 -15.58 16.32
N PHE A 79 0.12 -14.99 16.71
CA PHE A 79 -0.09 -13.53 16.67
C PHE A 79 -0.26 -12.91 18.07
N THR A 80 0.24 -13.55 19.13
CA THR A 80 0.07 -13.07 20.52
C THR A 80 0.90 -11.84 20.88
N SER A 81 1.97 -11.59 20.14
CA SER A 81 2.82 -10.40 20.28
C SER A 81 2.43 -9.26 19.34
N ASP A 82 1.48 -9.49 18.43
CA ASP A 82 1.07 -8.54 17.41
C ASP A 82 -0.02 -7.60 17.97
N LYS A 83 0.37 -6.34 18.22
CA LYS A 83 -0.56 -5.30 18.71
C LYS A 83 -1.57 -4.86 17.66
N SER A 84 -1.33 -5.20 16.40
CA SER A 84 -2.24 -4.93 15.29
C SER A 84 -3.23 -6.08 15.05
N ALA A 85 -3.13 -7.18 15.80
CA ALA A 85 -4.03 -8.30 15.67
C ALA A 85 -5.31 -8.17 16.52
N VAL A 86 -6.44 -8.55 15.94
CA VAL A 86 -7.76 -8.62 16.56
C VAL A 86 -8.23 -10.07 16.53
N GLU A 87 -8.43 -10.64 17.71
CA GLU A 87 -9.06 -11.93 17.95
C GLU A 87 -10.55 -11.76 18.25
N VAL A 88 -11.38 -12.56 17.59
CA VAL A 88 -12.79 -12.72 17.90
C VAL A 88 -13.08 -14.18 18.22
N VAL A 89 -13.67 -14.42 19.40
CA VAL A 89 -14.13 -15.74 19.83
C VAL A 89 -15.64 -15.69 20.02
N ILE A 90 -16.36 -16.55 19.30
CA ILE A 90 -17.80 -16.74 19.44
C ILE A 90 -18.05 -18.03 20.20
N SER A 91 -18.86 -17.98 21.25
CA SER A 91 -19.21 -19.11 22.11
C SER A 91 -20.71 -19.12 22.39
N ARG A 92 -21.42 -20.14 21.89
CA ARG A 92 -22.87 -20.29 22.05
C ARG A 92 -23.24 -21.70 22.55
N PRO A 93 -23.92 -21.84 23.70
CA PRO A 93 -24.48 -23.13 24.10
C PRO A 93 -25.59 -23.55 23.13
N GLN A 94 -25.60 -24.81 22.71
CA GLN A 94 -26.61 -25.33 21.80
C GLN A 94 -27.78 -25.95 22.56
N ALA A 95 -28.99 -25.80 22.04
CA ALA A 95 -30.13 -26.54 22.57
C ALA A 95 -29.95 -28.03 22.27
N ILE A 96 -30.34 -28.86 23.24
CA ILE A 96 -30.42 -30.31 23.12
C ILE A 96 -31.85 -30.75 23.41
N SER A 97 -32.46 -31.50 22.50
CA SER A 97 -33.82 -32.04 22.64
C SER A 97 -33.76 -33.56 22.63
N LEU A 98 -33.66 -34.19 21.46
CA LEU A 98 -33.63 -35.66 21.35
C LEU A 98 -32.30 -36.23 21.86
N ALA A 99 -31.20 -35.49 21.74
CA ALA A 99 -29.90 -35.86 22.26
C ALA A 99 -29.86 -35.96 23.79
N LYS A 100 -30.80 -35.34 24.53
CA LYS A 100 -30.90 -35.50 26.00
C LYS A 100 -31.06 -36.96 26.44
N LEU A 101 -31.54 -37.83 25.56
CA LEU A 101 -31.64 -39.27 25.81
C LEU A 101 -30.28 -39.97 25.85
N PHE A 102 -29.23 -39.35 25.29
CA PHE A 102 -27.90 -39.93 25.09
C PHE A 102 -26.78 -39.12 25.73
N ILE A 103 -26.94 -37.79 25.87
CA ILE A 103 -25.95 -36.88 26.45
C ILE A 103 -26.58 -36.03 27.56
N SER A 104 -25.83 -35.80 28.63
CA SER A 104 -26.30 -35.12 29.84
C SER A 104 -26.09 -33.61 29.83
N SER A 105 -25.26 -33.08 28.93
CA SER A 105 -24.95 -31.65 28.83
C SER A 105 -25.02 -31.15 27.39
N ALA A 106 -25.46 -29.91 27.24
CA ALA A 106 -25.51 -29.23 25.96
C ALA A 106 -24.09 -28.95 25.44
N PRO A 107 -23.76 -29.32 24.19
CA PRO A 107 -22.49 -28.92 23.61
C PRO A 107 -22.47 -27.40 23.41
N THR A 108 -21.32 -26.79 23.67
CA THR A 108 -21.08 -25.38 23.36
C THR A 108 -20.29 -25.31 22.07
N ILE A 109 -20.82 -24.64 21.06
CA ILE A 109 -20.02 -24.34 19.86
C ILE A 109 -19.07 -23.21 20.19
N ARG A 110 -17.83 -23.34 19.74
CA ARG A 110 -16.79 -22.32 19.89
C ARG A 110 -16.10 -22.13 18.55
N SER A 111 -16.06 -20.89 18.07
CA SER A 111 -15.28 -20.50 16.91
C SER A 111 -14.32 -19.38 17.30
N ARG A 112 -13.14 -19.37 16.68
CA ARG A 112 -12.10 -18.36 16.89
C ARG A 112 -11.54 -17.92 15.54
N ALA A 113 -11.48 -16.61 15.34
CA ALA A 113 -10.83 -15.98 14.20
C ALA A 113 -9.83 -14.92 14.67
N VAL A 114 -8.78 -14.69 13.90
CA VAL A 114 -7.79 -13.63 14.13
C VAL A 114 -7.53 -12.92 12.81
N ALA A 115 -7.55 -11.59 12.83
CA ALA A 115 -7.16 -10.76 11.70
C ALA A 115 -6.14 -9.70 12.16
N THR A 116 -5.16 -9.38 11.30
CA THR A 116 -4.12 -8.39 11.57
C THR A 116 -4.40 -7.11 10.78
N ALA A 117 -4.34 -5.96 11.45
CA ALA A 117 -4.38 -4.64 10.83
C ALA A 117 -2.99 -4.27 10.31
N HIS A 118 -2.88 -3.66 9.14
CA HIS A 118 -1.58 -3.23 8.61
C HIS A 118 -1.35 -1.73 8.86
N THR A 119 -1.37 -1.32 10.14
CA THR A 119 -1.34 0.09 10.59
C THR A 119 0.02 0.78 10.39
N ASP A 120 1.13 0.02 10.38
CA ASP A 120 2.47 0.58 10.61
C ASP A 120 3.38 0.55 9.36
N GLN A 121 2.81 0.35 8.18
CA GLN A 121 3.63 0.09 7.00
C GLN A 121 4.25 1.37 6.47
N ARG A 122 5.55 1.57 6.76
CA ARG A 122 6.36 2.61 6.13
C ARG A 122 6.49 2.29 4.64
N VAL A 123 5.89 3.11 3.79
CA VAL A 123 5.91 2.93 2.33
C VAL A 123 6.96 3.87 1.74
N CYS A 124 7.92 3.32 1.00
CA CYS A 124 8.95 4.10 0.31
C CYS A 124 8.57 4.39 -1.15
N VAL A 125 7.72 3.55 -1.76
CA VAL A 125 7.23 3.72 -3.12
C VAL A 125 5.73 3.47 -3.11
N LEU A 126 4.93 4.44 -3.55
CA LEU A 126 3.48 4.34 -3.60
C LEU A 126 2.97 4.73 -4.98
N ALA A 127 2.24 3.83 -5.65
CA ALA A 127 1.50 4.13 -6.86
C ALA A 127 0.00 4.24 -6.56
N LEU A 128 -0.60 5.41 -6.74
CA LEU A 128 -1.98 5.66 -6.30
C LEU A 128 -3.09 5.08 -7.21
N GLY A 129 -2.85 4.93 -8.52
CA GLY A 129 -3.92 4.54 -9.45
C GLY A 129 -3.52 3.69 -10.66
N GLY A 130 -2.35 3.96 -11.28
CA GLY A 130 -1.94 3.27 -12.51
C GLY A 130 -1.28 1.89 -12.33
N GLY A 131 -1.13 1.45 -11.08
CA GLY A 131 -0.34 0.28 -10.71
C GLY A 131 1.15 0.59 -10.73
N LEU A 132 1.96 -0.37 -10.27
CA LEU A 132 3.41 -0.24 -10.24
C LEU A 132 4.04 -1.37 -11.05
N SER A 133 4.85 -1.02 -12.05
CA SER A 133 5.63 -1.99 -12.82
C SER A 133 7.12 -1.79 -12.59
N LEU A 134 7.79 -2.86 -12.15
CA LEU A 134 9.23 -2.96 -11.99
C LEU A 134 9.71 -3.98 -13.03
N GLY A 135 10.46 -3.52 -14.03
CA GLY A 135 10.74 -4.31 -15.23
C GLY A 135 12.18 -4.21 -15.73
N GLY A 136 12.48 -4.98 -16.79
CA GLY A 136 13.76 -4.91 -17.50
C GLY A 136 14.90 -5.54 -16.69
N ASN A 137 16.05 -4.87 -16.64
CA ASN A 137 17.22 -5.26 -15.84
C ASN A 137 17.52 -4.20 -14.80
N SER A 138 16.51 -3.86 -13.99
CA SER A 138 16.59 -2.81 -12.96
C SER A 138 16.88 -3.40 -11.58
N THR A 139 17.40 -2.58 -10.68
CA THR A 139 17.49 -2.92 -9.25
C THR A 139 16.82 -1.80 -8.45
N THR A 140 15.78 -2.15 -7.70
CA THR A 140 15.03 -1.24 -6.83
C THR A 140 15.33 -1.61 -5.38
N ASN A 141 15.87 -0.66 -4.61
CA ASN A 141 16.18 -0.87 -3.19
C ASN A 141 15.36 0.08 -2.31
N ALA A 142 14.34 -0.49 -1.68
CA ALA A 142 13.46 0.11 -0.67
C ALA A 142 13.68 -0.60 0.69
N GLY A 143 14.94 -0.83 1.05
CA GLY A 143 15.35 -1.88 1.99
C GLY A 143 15.01 -1.74 3.47
N ARG A 144 14.04 -0.89 3.84
CA ARG A 144 13.42 -0.80 5.18
C ARG A 144 11.96 -0.30 5.12
N CYS A 145 11.31 -0.57 3.99
CA CYS A 145 10.00 -0.06 3.63
C CYS A 145 9.22 -1.06 2.80
N ALA A 146 7.90 -0.89 2.78
CA ALA A 146 7.06 -1.47 1.76
C ALA A 146 7.16 -0.71 0.42
N ILE A 147 7.00 -1.46 -0.65
CA ILE A 147 6.62 -0.97 -1.97
C ILE A 147 5.13 -1.21 -2.14
N ALA A 148 4.37 -0.20 -2.54
CA ALA A 148 2.94 -0.30 -2.57
C ALA A 148 2.25 0.28 -3.81
N ALA A 149 1.07 -0.26 -4.11
CA ALA A 149 0.22 0.22 -5.19
C ALA A 149 -1.27 0.07 -4.85
N ASN A 150 -2.01 1.17 -4.99
CA ASN A 150 -3.45 1.25 -4.76
C ASN A 150 -4.30 0.92 -6.00
N ALA A 151 -3.66 0.50 -7.10
CA ALA A 151 -4.39 0.03 -8.26
C ALA A 151 -5.09 -1.29 -7.99
N MET A 152 -6.40 -1.31 -8.23
CA MET A 152 -7.21 -2.52 -8.18
C MET A 152 -6.88 -3.45 -9.38
N SER A 153 -7.15 -4.75 -9.22
CA SER A 153 -6.93 -5.83 -10.19
C SER A 153 -7.07 -5.42 -11.68
N PRO A 154 -6.25 -5.97 -12.62
CA PRO A 154 -5.33 -7.10 -12.49
C PRO A 154 -3.84 -6.76 -12.41
N LYS A 155 -3.46 -5.49 -12.26
CA LYS A 155 -2.06 -5.03 -12.24
C LYS A 155 -1.78 -4.06 -11.10
N GLY A 156 -1.91 -4.54 -9.87
CA GLY A 156 -1.53 -3.78 -8.67
C GLY A 156 -0.02 -3.51 -8.67
N ILE A 157 0.77 -4.57 -8.49
CA ILE A 157 2.22 -4.55 -8.66
C ILE A 157 2.62 -5.62 -9.68
N THR A 158 3.54 -5.31 -10.58
CA THR A 158 4.11 -6.26 -11.55
C THR A 158 5.62 -6.18 -11.51
N VAL A 159 6.28 -7.28 -11.14
CA VAL A 159 7.73 -7.46 -11.28
C VAL A 159 7.98 -8.37 -12.49
N ALA A 160 8.75 -7.89 -13.46
CA ALA A 160 8.97 -8.59 -14.72
C ALA A 160 10.43 -8.48 -15.21
N GLY A 161 10.81 -9.36 -16.14
CA GLY A 161 12.18 -9.43 -16.66
C GLY A 161 13.17 -9.93 -15.59
N ASN A 162 14.33 -9.29 -15.54
CA ASN A 162 15.41 -9.56 -14.57
C ASN A 162 15.47 -8.48 -13.48
N ALA A 163 14.34 -7.81 -13.19
CA ALA A 163 14.27 -6.79 -12.16
C ALA A 163 14.55 -7.39 -10.78
N ARG A 164 15.41 -6.74 -10.00
CA ARG A 164 15.73 -7.10 -8.62
C ARG A 164 15.07 -6.12 -7.67
N VAL A 165 14.33 -6.62 -6.69
CA VAL A 165 13.57 -5.79 -5.76
C VAL A 165 14.00 -6.13 -4.34
N ARG A 166 14.47 -5.11 -3.60
CA ARG A 166 14.75 -5.19 -2.16
C ARG A 166 13.74 -4.36 -1.38
N ALA A 167 12.80 -4.99 -0.68
CA ALA A 167 11.77 -4.31 0.10
C ALA A 167 11.36 -5.17 1.31
N ASP A 168 10.86 -4.55 2.37
CA ASP A 168 10.35 -5.31 3.54
C ASP A 168 9.03 -6.00 3.21
N ALA A 169 8.22 -5.36 2.36
CA ALA A 169 6.94 -5.88 1.92
C ALA A 169 6.55 -5.34 0.54
N LEU A 170 5.67 -6.06 -0.14
CA LEU A 170 4.94 -5.59 -1.31
C LEU A 170 3.45 -5.57 -0.98
N VAL A 171 2.81 -4.41 -1.14
CA VAL A 171 1.45 -4.16 -0.66
C VAL A 171 0.59 -3.63 -1.77
N THR A 172 -0.53 -4.26 -2.05
CA THR A 172 -1.43 -3.75 -3.07
C THR A 172 -2.89 -4.04 -2.81
N THR A 173 -3.75 -3.10 -3.21
CA THR A 173 -5.21 -3.29 -3.24
C THR A 173 -5.65 -4.22 -4.37
N GLY A 174 -4.77 -4.44 -5.36
CA GLY A 174 -4.97 -5.38 -6.46
C GLY A 174 -4.14 -6.65 -6.31
N THR A 175 -3.69 -7.18 -7.45
CA THR A 175 -2.85 -8.37 -7.54
C THR A 175 -1.37 -8.01 -7.66
N CYS A 176 -0.50 -8.93 -7.22
CA CYS A 176 0.96 -8.82 -7.35
C CYS A 176 1.47 -9.92 -8.29
N THR A 177 1.96 -9.56 -9.47
CA THR A 177 2.48 -10.50 -10.48
C THR A 177 4.01 -10.51 -10.45
N GLY A 178 4.62 -11.70 -10.38
CA GLY A 178 6.09 -11.85 -10.34
C GLY A 178 6.76 -11.50 -9.00
N CYS A 179 5.97 -11.23 -7.96
CA CYS A 179 6.46 -10.76 -6.66
C CYS A 179 7.08 -11.85 -5.76
N THR A 180 7.03 -13.11 -6.20
CA THR A 180 7.64 -14.26 -5.49
C THR A 180 8.88 -14.79 -6.20
N GLY A 181 9.43 -14.01 -7.17
CA GLY A 181 10.65 -14.36 -7.88
C GLY A 181 11.88 -14.39 -6.96
N ARG A 182 12.93 -15.13 -7.36
CA ARG A 182 14.18 -15.28 -6.58
C ARG A 182 14.88 -13.95 -6.27
N ASP A 183 14.64 -12.94 -7.10
CA ASP A 183 15.25 -11.61 -7.00
C ASP A 183 14.37 -10.58 -6.27
N VAL A 184 13.25 -11.01 -5.68
CA VAL A 184 12.37 -10.20 -4.83
C VAL A 184 12.57 -10.62 -3.38
N LEU A 185 13.38 -9.84 -2.65
CA LEU A 185 13.86 -10.19 -1.31
C LEU A 185 13.79 -8.99 -0.36
N THR A 186 13.91 -9.22 0.94
CA THR A 186 14.27 -8.18 1.91
C THR A 186 15.77 -7.88 1.83
N ASN A 187 16.24 -6.89 2.58
CA ASN A 187 17.68 -6.63 2.70
C ASN A 187 18.46 -7.79 3.34
N ASP A 188 17.80 -8.58 4.18
CA ASP A 188 18.37 -9.76 4.82
C ASP A 188 18.30 -11.02 3.93
N ASN A 189 18.00 -10.84 2.64
CA ASN A 189 17.84 -11.91 1.65
C ASN A 189 16.73 -12.93 2.02
N LEU A 190 15.67 -12.48 2.69
CA LEU A 190 14.49 -13.29 2.99
C LEU A 190 13.34 -12.95 2.02
N PRO A 191 12.35 -13.83 1.81
CA PRO A 191 11.13 -13.47 1.09
C PRO A 191 10.40 -12.32 1.82
N PRO A 192 9.99 -11.25 1.12
CA PRO A 192 9.25 -10.16 1.75
C PRO A 192 7.80 -10.55 2.02
N ALA A 193 7.14 -9.81 2.91
CA ALA A 193 5.70 -9.98 3.12
C ALA A 193 4.94 -9.51 1.86
N ILE A 194 4.07 -10.37 1.33
CA ILE A 194 3.25 -10.05 0.16
C ILE A 194 1.80 -9.89 0.61
N ILE A 195 1.27 -8.68 0.51
CA ILE A 195 -0.11 -8.34 0.86
C ILE A 195 -0.82 -7.92 -0.42
N THR A 196 -1.75 -8.76 -0.88
CA THR A 196 -2.57 -8.51 -2.07
C THR A 196 -4.03 -8.38 -1.70
N ASN A 197 -4.83 -7.79 -2.60
CA ASN A 197 -6.25 -7.53 -2.37
C ASN A 197 -6.51 -6.79 -1.06
N ARG A 198 -5.59 -5.89 -0.66
CA ARG A 198 -5.78 -5.04 0.51
C ARG A 198 -7.10 -4.25 0.33
N PRO A 199 -8.02 -4.27 1.30
CA PRO A 199 -9.33 -3.65 1.14
C PRO A 199 -9.24 -2.13 1.05
N ASP A 200 -8.37 -1.51 1.86
CA ASP A 200 -8.21 -0.06 1.92
C ASP A 200 -6.92 0.38 1.20
N PRO A 201 -6.98 1.43 0.34
CA PRO A 201 -5.81 2.01 -0.28
C PRO A 201 -4.93 2.74 0.75
N ILE A 202 -3.63 2.76 0.50
CA ILE A 202 -2.70 3.56 1.31
C ILE A 202 -2.93 5.04 1.02
N THR A 203 -3.10 5.83 2.07
CA THR A 203 -3.33 7.28 1.97
C THR A 203 -2.22 7.98 1.19
N ASP A 204 -2.59 8.87 0.29
CA ASP A 204 -1.65 9.73 -0.44
C ASP A 204 -1.04 10.77 0.52
N PRO A 205 0.29 10.74 0.77
CA PRO A 205 0.95 11.73 1.62
C PRO A 205 0.87 13.15 1.07
N PHE A 206 0.63 13.32 -0.23
CA PHE A 206 0.51 14.61 -0.90
C PHE A 206 -0.94 14.92 -1.33
N ALA A 207 -1.96 14.27 -0.75
CA ALA A 207 -3.36 14.46 -1.11
C ALA A 207 -3.80 15.93 -1.12
N ASN A 208 -3.34 16.71 -0.12
CA ASN A 208 -3.68 18.12 0.01
C ASN A 208 -3.05 19.00 -1.10
N LEU A 209 -1.94 18.54 -1.70
CA LEU A 209 -1.24 19.24 -2.78
C LEU A 209 -1.94 19.08 -4.14
N GLN A 210 -2.90 18.16 -4.29
CA GLN A 210 -3.59 17.94 -5.57
C GLN A 210 -4.40 19.16 -6.04
N SER A 211 -4.77 20.06 -5.12
CA SER A 211 -5.47 21.30 -5.44
C SER A 211 -4.54 22.45 -5.84
N TRP A 212 -3.23 22.30 -5.60
CA TRP A 212 -2.25 23.32 -5.91
C TRP A 212 -2.09 23.46 -7.43
N THR A 213 -2.11 24.72 -7.89
CA THR A 213 -1.84 25.07 -9.27
C THR A 213 -0.52 25.82 -9.34
N PRO A 214 0.52 25.26 -9.99
CA PRO A 214 1.79 25.95 -10.15
C PRO A 214 1.64 27.30 -10.85
N THR A 215 2.27 28.33 -10.28
CA THR A 215 2.35 29.66 -10.89
C THR A 215 3.81 29.92 -11.27
N PRO A 216 4.26 29.51 -12.47
CA PRO A 216 5.65 29.69 -12.88
C PRO A 216 5.99 31.18 -13.02
N PRO A 217 7.26 31.58 -12.82
CA PRO A 217 7.71 32.95 -13.07
C PRO A 217 7.38 33.43 -14.49
N ALA A 218 7.03 34.70 -14.65
CA ALA A 218 6.68 35.29 -15.94
C ALA A 218 7.87 35.34 -16.92
N THR A 219 9.10 35.44 -16.40
CA THR A 219 10.32 35.43 -17.20
C THR A 219 10.66 34.02 -17.62
N CYS A 220 10.80 33.83 -18.93
CA CYS A 220 11.05 32.54 -19.55
C CYS A 220 12.43 32.48 -20.20
N VAL A 221 13.17 31.38 -19.97
CA VAL A 221 14.45 31.10 -20.62
C VAL A 221 14.40 29.83 -21.46
N ASN A 222 15.08 29.89 -22.60
CA ASN A 222 15.38 28.73 -23.43
C ASN A 222 16.86 28.39 -23.26
N LEU A 223 17.13 27.20 -22.71
CA LEU A 223 18.48 26.78 -22.33
C LEU A 223 19.16 25.88 -23.37
N SER A 224 18.63 25.82 -24.59
CA SER A 224 19.13 24.97 -25.68
C SER A 224 20.60 25.19 -26.05
N ASN A 225 21.20 26.32 -25.64
CA ASN A 225 22.60 26.68 -25.90
C ASN A 225 23.45 26.85 -24.63
N GLN A 226 23.03 26.36 -23.46
CA GLN A 226 23.72 26.60 -22.17
C GLN A 226 24.88 25.65 -21.86
N TRP A 227 25.12 24.64 -22.69
CA TRP A 227 26.30 23.81 -22.56
C TRP A 227 27.49 24.54 -23.19
N PRO A 228 28.55 24.88 -22.42
CA PRO A 228 29.79 25.38 -23.02
C PRO A 228 30.24 24.38 -24.08
N LYS A 229 30.44 24.82 -25.33
CA LYS A 229 31.04 23.97 -26.37
C LYS A 229 32.56 24.05 -26.25
N ASP A 230 33.16 23.41 -25.26
CA ASP A 230 34.61 23.17 -25.28
C ASP A 230 34.91 21.69 -25.56
N SER A 231 35.06 21.40 -26.86
CA SER A 231 35.81 20.26 -27.43
C SER A 231 35.77 18.93 -26.68
N GLU A 232 34.91 17.98 -27.11
CA GLU A 232 34.96 16.49 -27.04
C GLU A 232 35.59 15.71 -25.82
N THR A 233 36.18 16.37 -24.84
CA THR A 233 36.99 15.83 -23.74
C THR A 233 36.72 16.50 -22.39
N SER A 234 35.98 17.61 -22.34
CA SER A 234 35.55 18.27 -21.10
C SER A 234 34.15 17.85 -20.67
N ALA A 235 33.90 17.72 -19.36
CA ALA A 235 32.56 17.50 -18.82
C ALA A 235 31.82 18.85 -18.75
N ASP A 236 31.01 19.17 -19.76
CA ASP A 236 30.24 20.42 -19.80
C ASP A 236 29.34 20.50 -18.56
N THR A 237 29.53 21.55 -17.75
CA THR A 237 28.75 21.76 -16.52
C THR A 237 27.86 22.99 -16.69
N ALA A 238 26.56 22.82 -16.51
CA ALA A 238 25.58 23.91 -16.54
C ALA A 238 24.90 24.09 -15.18
N THR A 239 24.64 25.34 -14.78
CA THR A 239 23.85 25.68 -13.59
C THR A 239 22.60 26.43 -14.02
N LEU A 240 21.42 25.97 -13.60
CA LEU A 240 20.17 26.62 -13.96
C LEU A 240 20.02 27.96 -13.23
N PRO A 241 19.65 29.05 -13.92
CA PRO A 241 19.38 30.32 -13.28
C PRO A 241 18.15 30.20 -12.36
N ALA A 242 18.32 30.60 -11.10
CA ALA A 242 17.21 30.68 -10.15
C ALA A 242 16.23 31.81 -10.53
N GLY A 243 14.94 31.63 -10.23
CA GLY A 243 13.92 32.67 -10.38
C GLY A 243 13.33 32.87 -11.78
N GLN A 244 13.69 32.05 -12.76
CA GLN A 244 13.12 32.09 -14.11
C GLN A 244 12.51 30.73 -14.48
N ALA A 245 11.45 30.73 -15.28
CA ALA A 245 10.86 29.51 -15.82
C ALA A 245 11.63 29.04 -17.07
N ILE A 246 11.75 27.73 -17.23
CA ILE A 246 12.37 27.09 -18.39
C ILE A 246 11.25 26.71 -19.34
N CYS A 247 11.22 27.28 -20.54
CA CYS A 247 10.14 27.00 -21.52
C CYS A 247 10.62 26.41 -22.85
N GLY A 248 11.81 25.82 -22.83
CA GLY A 248 12.29 24.96 -23.90
C GLY A 248 12.84 23.67 -23.32
N ASP A 249 12.68 22.58 -24.06
CA ASP A 249 13.19 21.27 -23.65
C ASP A 249 14.69 21.34 -23.36
N LEU A 250 15.06 20.78 -22.20
CA LEU A 250 16.44 20.70 -21.75
C LEU A 250 16.93 19.26 -21.85
N THR A 251 17.96 19.04 -22.65
CA THR A 251 18.67 17.76 -22.70
C THR A 251 20.01 17.90 -21.98
N VAL A 252 20.26 17.04 -21.00
CA VAL A 252 21.57 16.78 -20.40
C VAL A 252 22.18 15.61 -21.15
N GLY A 253 23.06 15.89 -22.11
CA GLY A 253 23.72 14.89 -22.93
C GLY A 253 24.68 13.99 -22.16
N PRO A 254 25.20 12.93 -22.80
CA PRO A 254 26.24 12.09 -22.21
C PRO A 254 27.47 12.92 -21.82
N LYS A 255 28.06 12.63 -20.65
CA LYS A 255 29.21 13.37 -20.05
C LYS A 255 28.91 14.82 -19.61
N GLN A 256 27.69 15.32 -19.82
CA GLN A 256 27.30 16.63 -19.34
C GLN A 256 26.79 16.55 -17.90
N THR A 257 27.00 17.60 -17.11
CA THR A 257 26.57 17.68 -15.71
C THR A 257 25.65 18.88 -15.49
N LEU A 258 24.42 18.63 -15.05
CA LEU A 258 23.47 19.66 -14.63
C LEU A 258 23.49 19.81 -13.11
N ASN A 259 23.91 20.97 -12.62
CA ASN A 259 23.90 21.29 -11.19
C ASN A 259 22.76 22.26 -10.86
N LEU A 260 21.97 21.89 -9.87
CA LEU A 260 20.87 22.67 -9.33
C LEU A 260 21.31 23.31 -8.01
N GLN A 261 21.14 24.62 -7.90
CA GLN A 261 21.44 25.38 -6.69
C GLN A 261 20.46 24.98 -5.58
N SER A 262 20.99 24.87 -4.36
CA SER A 262 20.20 24.41 -3.21
C SER A 262 19.15 25.43 -2.79
N GLY A 263 18.00 24.95 -2.30
CA GLY A 263 16.92 25.78 -1.76
C GLY A 263 16.06 26.47 -2.83
N GLN A 264 16.06 25.96 -4.06
CA GLN A 264 15.39 26.58 -5.20
C GLN A 264 14.28 25.70 -5.78
N ILE A 265 13.25 26.35 -6.34
CA ILE A 265 12.26 25.73 -7.20
C ILE A 265 12.63 25.98 -8.66
N TYR A 266 12.65 24.93 -9.47
CA TYR A 266 12.87 25.00 -10.91
C TYR A 266 11.57 24.68 -11.65
N TYR A 267 11.03 25.70 -12.33
CA TYR A 267 9.82 25.56 -13.13
C TYR A 267 10.16 25.21 -14.57
N PHE A 268 9.61 24.11 -15.07
CA PHE A 268 9.59 23.73 -16.47
C PHE A 268 8.18 23.99 -17.01
N ASN A 269 8.02 25.08 -17.75
CA ASN A 269 6.75 25.54 -18.29
C ASN A 269 6.63 25.14 -19.77
N ASN A 270 5.74 24.22 -20.12
CA ASN A 270 5.65 23.64 -21.47
C ASN A 270 6.98 23.02 -21.96
N ALA A 271 7.80 22.50 -21.04
CA ALA A 271 9.15 22.01 -21.31
C ALA A 271 9.44 20.71 -20.57
N SER A 272 10.20 19.83 -21.21
CA SER A 272 10.67 18.55 -20.66
C SER A 272 12.15 18.58 -20.30
N LEU A 273 12.55 17.67 -19.43
CA LEU A 273 13.95 17.45 -19.02
C LEU A 273 14.37 16.02 -19.38
N ASP A 274 15.25 15.85 -20.37
CA ASP A 274 15.87 14.56 -20.73
C ASP A 274 17.28 14.50 -20.15
N VAL A 275 17.54 13.55 -19.26
CA VAL A 275 18.83 13.37 -18.56
C VAL A 275 19.49 12.09 -19.02
N ARG A 276 20.63 12.24 -19.70
CA ARG A 276 21.54 11.18 -20.19
C ARG A 276 22.93 11.26 -19.55
N GLY A 277 23.25 12.39 -18.94
CA GLY A 277 24.50 12.65 -18.22
C GLY A 277 24.32 12.60 -16.71
N THR A 278 24.92 13.56 -16.01
CA THR A 278 24.86 13.69 -14.56
C THR A 278 23.89 14.79 -14.14
N ILE A 279 23.05 14.55 -13.13
CA ILE A 279 22.21 15.60 -12.51
C ILE A 279 22.41 15.64 -11.00
N ASN A 280 22.75 16.80 -10.46
CA ASN A 280 22.97 17.00 -9.03
C ASN A 280 22.11 18.15 -8.50
N GLY A 281 21.49 17.94 -7.35
CA GLY A 281 20.70 18.96 -6.67
C GLY A 281 20.42 18.55 -5.23
N SER A 282 20.47 19.52 -4.32
CA SER A 282 20.17 19.25 -2.91
C SER A 282 19.18 20.28 -2.38
N ASN A 283 18.14 19.84 -1.67
CA ASN A 283 17.02 20.68 -1.24
C ASN A 283 16.40 21.45 -2.42
N VAL A 284 16.01 20.75 -3.48
CA VAL A 284 15.42 21.35 -4.68
C VAL A 284 14.05 20.76 -4.96
N THR A 285 13.20 21.52 -5.65
CA THR A 285 11.92 21.03 -6.18
C THR A 285 11.84 21.36 -7.67
N LEU A 286 11.59 20.37 -8.50
CA LEU A 286 11.37 20.54 -9.94
C LEU A 286 9.88 20.45 -10.21
N VAL A 287 9.33 21.47 -10.86
CA VAL A 287 7.90 21.62 -11.13
C VAL A 287 7.68 21.66 -12.63
N PHE A 288 7.05 20.63 -13.18
CA PHE A 288 6.62 20.57 -14.58
C PHE A 288 5.18 21.06 -14.66
N THR A 289 4.94 22.12 -15.42
CA THR A 289 3.63 22.77 -15.57
C THR A 289 3.49 23.35 -16.98
N GLY A 290 2.35 23.96 -17.30
CA GLY A 290 2.12 24.62 -18.57
C GLY A 290 0.66 24.56 -19.03
N ASP A 291 0.48 24.62 -20.35
CA ASP A 291 -0.81 24.38 -20.97
C ASP A 291 -1.19 22.89 -20.80
N PRO A 292 -2.48 22.55 -20.63
CA PRO A 292 -2.94 21.18 -20.37
C PRO A 292 -2.34 20.11 -21.31
N ASP A 293 -2.27 20.40 -22.60
CA ASP A 293 -1.79 19.46 -23.61
C ASP A 293 -0.25 19.45 -23.77
N ARG A 294 0.48 20.23 -22.97
CA ARG A 294 1.91 20.51 -23.14
C ARG A 294 2.72 20.42 -21.85
N VAL A 295 2.13 19.99 -20.73
CA VAL A 295 2.87 19.76 -19.49
C VAL A 295 4.00 18.76 -19.76
N GLY A 296 5.23 19.22 -19.59
CA GLY A 296 6.40 18.41 -19.86
C GLY A 296 6.64 17.31 -18.84
N THR A 297 7.68 16.52 -19.08
CA THR A 297 8.08 15.41 -18.21
C THR A 297 9.58 15.43 -17.95
N ILE A 298 9.98 14.73 -16.89
CA ILE A 298 11.36 14.30 -16.71
C ILE A 298 11.54 12.90 -17.31
N HIS A 299 12.65 12.70 -18.01
CA HIS A 299 13.06 11.41 -18.54
C HIS A 299 14.53 11.19 -18.18
N ILE A 300 14.84 10.12 -17.46
CA ILE A 300 16.20 9.77 -17.05
C ILE A 300 16.55 8.44 -17.71
N ASN A 301 17.55 8.43 -18.59
CA ASN A 301 17.92 7.25 -19.39
C ASN A 301 19.44 7.16 -19.63
N ALA A 302 19.87 6.23 -20.49
CA ALA A 302 21.23 6.16 -21.05
C ALA A 302 22.39 6.20 -20.01
N GLN A 303 22.28 5.44 -18.92
CA GLN A 303 23.28 5.39 -17.82
C GLN A 303 23.46 6.73 -17.10
N ALA A 304 22.47 7.62 -17.15
CA ALA A 304 22.47 8.82 -16.34
C ALA A 304 22.73 8.51 -14.86
N THR A 305 23.53 9.35 -14.22
CA THR A 305 23.84 9.25 -12.79
C THR A 305 23.46 10.55 -12.11
N GLY A 306 23.29 10.54 -10.79
CA GLY A 306 22.93 11.77 -10.11
C GLY A 306 22.41 11.57 -8.72
N SER A 307 22.37 12.68 -7.99
CA SER A 307 21.78 12.76 -6.66
C SER A 307 20.87 13.97 -6.59
N LEU A 308 19.61 13.73 -6.26
CA LEU A 308 18.59 14.74 -6.06
C LEU A 308 17.97 14.54 -4.68
N SER A 309 17.97 15.58 -3.85
CA SER A 309 17.26 15.57 -2.57
C SER A 309 16.19 16.66 -2.49
N ALA A 310 15.03 16.26 -1.99
CA ALA A 310 13.95 17.19 -1.69
C ALA A 310 14.30 18.07 -0.47
N PRO A 311 13.72 19.27 -0.36
CA PRO A 311 13.87 20.12 0.81
C PRO A 311 13.10 19.55 2.01
N ALA A 312 13.67 19.65 3.22
CA ALA A 312 13.04 19.17 4.45
C ALA A 312 11.78 19.97 4.83
N ASN A 313 11.75 21.26 4.47
CA ASN A 313 10.59 22.14 4.59
C ASN A 313 10.06 22.44 3.17
N SER A 314 8.79 22.75 3.03
CA SER A 314 8.24 23.17 1.74
C SER A 314 8.95 24.43 1.23
N LEU A 315 9.30 24.43 -0.06
CA LEU A 315 9.73 25.63 -0.78
C LEU A 315 8.54 26.38 -1.40
N ILE A 316 7.37 25.73 -1.49
CA ILE A 316 6.18 26.30 -2.12
C ILE A 316 5.43 27.12 -1.06
N ASP A 317 5.34 28.42 -1.29
CA ASP A 317 4.70 29.35 -0.36
C ASP A 317 3.21 29.00 -0.13
N GLY A 318 2.77 29.06 1.11
CA GLY A 318 1.41 28.66 1.51
C GLY A 318 1.12 27.15 1.51
N HIS A 319 2.07 26.30 1.12
CA HIS A 319 1.88 24.85 0.95
C HIS A 319 2.85 24.04 1.83
N PRO A 320 2.70 24.02 3.16
CA PRO A 320 3.56 23.24 4.06
C PRO A 320 3.54 21.73 3.77
N GLU A 321 2.46 21.21 3.21
CA GLU A 321 2.29 19.82 2.77
C GLU A 321 3.25 19.40 1.65
N ALA A 322 3.88 20.35 0.95
CA ALA A 322 4.90 20.06 -0.06
C ALA A 322 6.32 19.85 0.53
N ALA A 323 6.45 19.78 1.85
CA ALA A 323 7.70 19.35 2.48
C ALA A 323 8.12 17.96 1.94
N GLY A 324 9.38 17.81 1.53
CA GLY A 324 9.87 16.57 0.92
C GLY A 324 9.47 16.36 -0.55
N LEU A 325 8.88 17.35 -1.23
CA LEU A 325 8.55 17.28 -2.65
C LEU A 325 9.78 17.55 -3.54
N LEU A 326 10.27 16.52 -4.23
CA LEU A 326 11.37 16.65 -5.19
C LEU A 326 10.88 16.97 -6.60
N LEU A 327 9.89 16.23 -7.08
CA LEU A 327 9.35 16.32 -8.43
C LEU A 327 7.84 16.51 -8.33
N TYR A 328 7.33 17.52 -9.04
CA TYR A 328 5.90 17.72 -9.22
C TYR A 328 5.62 17.87 -10.70
N ARG A 329 4.62 17.15 -11.18
CA ARG A 329 4.09 17.33 -12.53
C ARG A 329 2.62 17.67 -12.41
N ASP A 330 2.27 18.81 -12.98
CA ASP A 330 0.90 19.30 -13.06
C ASP A 330 0.02 18.29 -13.82
N VAL A 331 -1.19 18.09 -13.31
CA VAL A 331 -2.16 17.09 -13.79
C VAL A 331 -3.26 17.71 -14.65
N ARG A 332 -3.25 19.04 -14.82
CA ARG A 332 -4.20 19.78 -15.66
C ARG A 332 -4.07 19.43 -17.13
#